data_AF-F0Y3D6-F1
#
_entry.id   AF-F0Y3D6-F1
#
_cell.length_a   1.000
_cell.length_b   1.000
_cell.length_c   1.000
_cell.angle_alpha   90.00
_cell.angle_beta   90.00
_cell.angle_gamma   90.00
#
_symmetry.space_group_name_H-M   'P 1'
#
loop_
_entity.id
_entity.type
_entity.pdbx_description
1 polymer ?
#
loop_
_entity_poly.entity_id
_entity_poly.type
_entity_poly.pdbx_seq_one_letter_code
_entity_poly.pdbx_strand_id
1 'polypeptide(L)'
;MVLQVVLLMWLRTTINVQMATGASFFATVAALYAEGGVGRFYRGAWVALLSAPLSRFGDTAANEGVLALLADRPGVPVAVKTVAASACAALWRVAIFPVDTVKTTLQVGGAGAAHALARKVAAAGPLALFDGCVGAALATLAGHYPWFAANNVLEARVPDWGPRRTHARRALIGFACSAVSDTTSNSIRVVKVYVQTAPEPLSYGAALARVVADRGVWGLLFSGLPAKLLCNGVSSVVFSVIWKTLMDRRRAAPGSPRKRDDGDGGNDDDDPEAGLLSRA
;
A
#
# COMPACT_ATOMS: atom_id res chain seq x y z
N MET A 1 7.44 7.95 -0.59
CA MET A 1 6.26 8.11 -1.46
C MET A 1 6.63 8.68 -2.82
N VAL A 2 7.32 9.83 -2.92
CA VAL A 2 7.77 10.40 -4.21
C VAL A 2 8.55 9.40 -5.07
N LEU A 3 9.56 8.72 -4.50
CA LEU A 3 10.33 7.70 -5.21
C LEU A 3 9.47 6.53 -5.73
N GLN A 4 8.41 6.13 -5.02
CA GLN A 4 7.50 5.09 -5.52
C GLN A 4 6.70 5.58 -6.73
N VAL A 5 6.31 6.86 -6.76
CA VAL A 5 5.64 7.42 -7.93
C VAL A 5 6.62 7.47 -9.09
N VAL A 6 7.82 8.00 -8.90
CA VAL A 6 8.83 8.11 -9.97
C VAL A 6 9.26 6.74 -10.49
N LEU A 7 9.51 5.76 -9.63
CA LEU A 7 10.10 4.47 -10.04
C LEU A 7 9.06 3.42 -10.41
N LEU A 8 7.87 3.44 -9.82
CA LEU A 8 6.92 2.30 -9.87
C LEU A 8 5.52 2.68 -10.36
N MET A 9 5.26 3.95 -10.69
CA MET A 9 3.94 4.32 -11.19
C MET A 9 3.59 3.61 -12.50
N TRP A 10 4.56 3.32 -13.37
CA TRP A 10 4.32 2.57 -14.60
C TRP A 10 3.65 1.21 -14.34
N LEU A 11 4.07 0.54 -13.27
CA LEU A 11 3.53 -0.74 -12.87
C LEU A 11 2.14 -0.58 -12.23
N ARG A 12 1.92 0.49 -11.44
CA ARG A 12 0.59 0.83 -10.91
C ARG A 12 -0.43 1.16 -12.02
N THR A 13 0.00 1.92 -13.03
CA THR A 13 -0.82 2.23 -14.20
C THR A 13 -1.18 0.95 -14.95
N THR A 14 -0.19 0.08 -15.17
CA THR A 14 -0.41 -1.25 -15.80
C THR A 14 -1.44 -2.07 -15.00
N ILE A 15 -1.29 -2.19 -13.68
CA ILE A 15 -2.22 -2.92 -12.81
C ILE A 15 -3.65 -2.36 -12.94
N ASN A 16 -3.83 -1.05 -12.88
CA ASN A 16 -5.15 -0.43 -12.99
C ASN A 16 -5.78 -0.68 -14.37
N VAL A 17 -5.00 -0.62 -15.45
CA VAL A 17 -5.49 -0.95 -16.80
C VAL A 17 -5.87 -2.43 -16.90
N GLN A 18 -5.07 -3.35 -16.34
CA GLN A 18 -5.40 -4.77 -16.29
C GLN A 18 -6.68 -5.03 -15.46
N MET A 19 -6.86 -4.33 -14.34
CA MET A 19 -8.09 -4.44 -13.54
C MET A 19 -9.31 -3.92 -14.31
N ALA A 20 -9.18 -2.82 -15.04
CA ALA A 20 -10.26 -2.26 -15.86
C ALA A 20 -10.61 -3.17 -17.07
N THR A 21 -9.60 -3.70 -17.76
CA THR A 21 -9.78 -4.36 -19.08
C THR A 21 -9.70 -5.87 -19.06
N GLY A 22 -9.03 -6.47 -18.08
CA GLY A 22 -8.72 -7.91 -18.04
C GLY A 22 -7.52 -8.33 -18.90
N ALA A 23 -6.83 -7.39 -19.55
CA ALA A 23 -5.72 -7.72 -20.44
C ALA A 23 -4.51 -8.33 -19.69
N SER A 24 -3.70 -9.10 -20.42
CA SER A 24 -2.45 -9.67 -19.90
C SER A 24 -1.37 -8.60 -19.73
N PHE A 25 -0.38 -8.87 -18.88
CA PHE A 25 0.64 -7.89 -18.50
C PHE A 25 1.40 -7.33 -19.71
N PHE A 26 1.96 -8.20 -20.55
CA PHE A 26 2.74 -7.79 -21.71
C PHE A 26 1.88 -7.08 -22.76
N ALA A 27 0.63 -7.54 -22.96
CA ALA A 27 -0.30 -6.86 -23.86
C ALA A 27 -0.62 -5.45 -23.36
N THR A 28 -0.86 -5.27 -22.06
CA THR A 28 -1.11 -3.95 -21.46
C THR A 28 0.11 -3.04 -21.58
N VAL A 29 1.32 -3.53 -21.26
CA VAL A 29 2.55 -2.73 -21.38
C VAL A 29 2.79 -2.32 -22.83
N ALA A 30 2.64 -3.24 -23.79
CA ALA A 30 2.79 -2.95 -25.21
C ALA A 30 1.77 -1.91 -25.69
N ALA A 31 0.49 -2.08 -25.31
CA ALA A 31 -0.58 -1.14 -25.66
C ALA A 31 -0.33 0.26 -25.10
N LEU A 32 0.07 0.36 -23.82
CA LEU A 32 0.40 1.65 -23.19
C LEU A 32 1.60 2.33 -23.85
N TYR A 33 2.63 1.55 -24.20
CA TYR A 33 3.79 2.09 -24.89
C TYR A 33 3.45 2.56 -26.31
N ALA A 34 2.61 1.81 -27.04
CA ALA A 34 2.13 2.20 -28.36
C ALA A 34 1.24 3.46 -28.32
N GLU A 35 0.42 3.63 -27.26
CA GLU A 35 -0.47 4.78 -27.11
C GLU A 35 0.28 6.10 -26.87
N GLY A 36 1.41 6.09 -26.15
CA GLY A 36 2.10 7.34 -25.81
C GLY A 36 3.47 7.18 -25.17
N GLY A 37 4.17 6.08 -25.45
CA GLY A 37 5.51 5.79 -24.95
C GLY A 37 5.60 5.76 -23.43
N VAL A 38 6.77 6.15 -22.90
CA VAL A 38 7.01 6.19 -21.45
C VAL A 38 6.06 7.17 -20.74
N GLY A 39 5.73 8.31 -21.37
CA GLY A 39 4.84 9.31 -20.79
C GLY A 39 3.43 8.77 -20.48
N ARG A 40 2.96 7.77 -21.23
CA ARG A 40 1.64 7.15 -21.01
C ARG A 40 1.53 6.44 -19.66
N PHE A 41 2.61 5.83 -19.20
CA PHE A 41 2.69 5.13 -17.92
C PHE A 41 2.58 6.07 -16.71
N TYR A 42 2.89 7.36 -16.89
CA TYR A 42 2.91 8.38 -15.85
C TYR A 42 1.75 9.38 -15.95
N ARG A 43 0.71 9.06 -16.75
CA ARG A 43 -0.53 9.84 -16.77
C ARG A 43 -1.18 9.82 -15.38
N GLY A 44 -1.39 11.01 -14.81
CA GLY A 44 -1.87 11.20 -13.44
C GLY A 44 -0.77 11.27 -12.37
N ALA A 45 0.51 11.39 -12.75
CA ALA A 45 1.62 11.42 -11.79
C ALA A 45 1.51 12.59 -10.81
N TRP A 46 1.10 13.77 -11.28
CA TRP A 46 0.87 14.94 -10.44
C TRP A 46 -0.21 14.66 -9.36
N VAL A 47 -1.28 13.95 -9.73
CA VAL A 47 -2.35 13.56 -8.80
C VAL A 47 -1.83 12.53 -7.79
N ALA A 48 -1.03 11.56 -8.26
CA ALA A 48 -0.41 10.57 -7.40
C ALA A 48 0.56 11.19 -6.39
N LEU A 49 1.33 12.21 -6.81
CA LEU A 49 2.24 12.97 -5.96
C LEU A 49 1.49 13.78 -4.89
N LEU A 50 0.27 14.26 -5.18
CA LEU A 50 -0.60 14.93 -4.21
C LEU A 50 -1.31 13.95 -3.27
N SER A 51 -1.83 12.85 -3.82
CA SER A 51 -2.64 11.86 -3.11
C SER A 51 -1.90 11.19 -1.96
N ALA A 52 -0.62 10.87 -2.15
CA ALA A 52 0.15 10.13 -1.15
C ALA A 52 0.43 10.95 0.14
N PRO A 53 0.95 12.20 0.08
CA PRO A 53 1.07 13.07 1.23
C PRO A 53 -0.27 13.33 1.92
N LEU A 54 -1.33 13.59 1.14
CA LEU A 54 -2.66 13.87 1.68
C LEU A 54 -3.22 12.68 2.47
N SER A 55 -3.03 11.46 1.95
CA SER A 55 -3.45 10.23 2.64
C SER A 55 -2.66 10.02 3.93
N ARG A 56 -1.33 10.20 3.90
CA ARG A 56 -0.47 10.05 5.08
C ARG A 56 -0.78 11.09 6.15
N PHE A 57 -0.99 12.34 5.74
CA PHE A 57 -1.36 13.42 6.65
C PHE A 57 -2.61 13.06 7.43
N GLY A 58 -3.71 12.71 6.77
CA GLY A 58 -4.95 12.43 7.49
C GLY A 58 -4.92 11.14 8.29
N ASP A 59 -4.20 10.09 7.86
CA ASP A 59 -4.00 8.89 8.67
C ASP A 59 -3.30 9.25 10.01
N THR A 60 -2.23 10.06 9.94
CA THR A 60 -1.48 10.49 11.13
C THR A 60 -2.28 11.47 11.98
N ALA A 61 -2.91 12.47 11.36
CA ALA A 61 -3.73 13.46 12.09
C ALA A 61 -4.93 12.80 12.78
N ALA A 62 -5.56 11.81 12.15
CA ALA A 62 -6.63 11.04 12.78
C ALA A 62 -6.14 10.24 13.98
N ASN A 63 -4.98 9.57 13.87
CA ASN A 63 -4.42 8.79 14.97
C ASN A 63 -3.99 9.67 16.15
N GLU A 64 -3.11 10.64 15.90
CA GLU A 64 -2.60 11.54 16.93
C GLU A 64 -3.70 12.44 17.50
N GLY A 65 -4.59 12.95 16.64
CA GLY A 65 -5.67 13.84 17.06
C GLY A 65 -6.69 13.16 17.97
N VAL A 66 -7.11 11.92 17.65
CA VAL A 66 -8.04 11.18 18.52
C VAL A 66 -7.38 10.78 19.83
N LEU A 67 -6.10 10.38 19.81
CA LEU A 67 -5.37 10.06 21.04
C LEU A 67 -5.22 11.29 21.94
N ALA A 68 -4.92 12.46 21.36
CA ALA A 68 -4.84 13.72 22.09
C ALA A 68 -6.19 14.15 22.67
N LEU A 69 -7.27 14.10 21.89
CA LEU A 69 -8.63 14.45 22.33
C LEU A 69 -9.15 13.55 23.45
N LEU A 70 -8.67 12.30 23.51
CA LEU A 70 -9.08 11.30 24.49
C LEU A 70 -7.99 11.01 25.55
N ALA A 71 -6.93 11.82 25.61
CA ALA A 71 -5.82 11.61 26.53
C ALA A 71 -6.30 11.64 27.99
N ASP A 72 -7.08 12.67 28.35
CA ASP A 72 -7.57 12.92 29.70
C ASP A 72 -8.85 12.15 30.06
N ARG A 73 -9.20 11.12 29.27
CA ARG A 73 -10.34 10.25 29.53
C ARG A 73 -9.87 8.85 29.95
N PRO A 74 -9.50 8.65 31.23
CA PRO A 74 -8.97 7.38 31.73
C PRO A 74 -9.99 6.23 31.66
N GLY A 75 -11.29 6.52 31.63
CA GLY A 75 -12.36 5.52 31.48
C GLY A 75 -12.57 5.00 30.06
N VAL A 76 -11.87 5.53 29.04
CA VAL A 76 -12.02 5.10 27.65
C VAL A 76 -10.94 4.07 27.30
N PRO A 77 -11.30 2.80 27.03
CA PRO A 77 -10.33 1.77 26.67
C PRO A 77 -9.56 2.13 25.39
N VAL A 78 -8.30 1.69 25.29
CA VAL A 78 -7.46 1.89 24.10
C VAL A 78 -8.16 1.41 22.83
N ALA A 79 -8.88 0.28 22.89
CA ALA A 79 -9.66 -0.23 21.77
C ALA A 79 -10.67 0.79 21.22
N VAL A 80 -11.36 1.54 22.09
CA VAL A 80 -12.32 2.57 21.68
C VAL A 80 -11.60 3.74 21.03
N LYS A 81 -10.45 4.17 21.58
CA LYS A 81 -9.62 5.22 20.98
C LYS A 81 -9.13 4.81 19.58
N THR A 82 -8.71 3.57 19.41
CA THR A 82 -8.27 3.00 18.12
C THR A 82 -9.41 2.93 17.11
N VAL A 83 -10.61 2.52 17.52
CA VAL A 83 -11.80 2.51 16.65
C VAL A 83 -12.15 3.92 16.20
N ALA A 84 -12.15 4.89 17.11
CA ALA A 84 -12.40 6.29 16.78
C ALA A 84 -11.35 6.86 15.82
N ALA A 85 -10.06 6.60 16.06
CA ALA A 85 -8.97 6.99 15.17
C ALA A 85 -9.14 6.39 13.77
N SER A 86 -9.50 5.11 13.70
CA SER A 86 -9.72 4.39 12.44
C SER A 86 -10.92 4.94 11.69
N ALA A 87 -12.01 5.30 12.38
CA ALA A 87 -13.18 5.94 11.78
C ALA A 87 -12.83 7.32 11.21
N CYS A 88 -12.10 8.15 11.95
CA CYS A 88 -11.62 9.44 11.47
C CYS A 88 -10.71 9.29 10.24
N ALA A 89 -9.78 8.33 10.25
CA ALA A 89 -8.92 8.05 9.10
C ALA A 89 -9.74 7.57 7.89
N ALA A 90 -10.74 6.70 8.10
CA ALA A 90 -11.63 6.24 7.02
C ALA A 90 -12.45 7.40 6.43
N LEU A 91 -13.02 8.27 7.26
CA LEU A 91 -13.74 9.46 6.81
C LEU A 91 -12.83 10.42 6.02
N TRP A 92 -11.58 10.59 6.47
CA TRP A 92 -10.59 11.34 5.68
C TRP A 92 -10.36 10.71 4.31
N ARG A 93 -10.20 9.38 4.23
CA ARG A 93 -10.05 8.68 2.94
C ARG A 93 -11.25 8.86 2.02
N VAL A 94 -12.47 8.89 2.58
CA VAL A 94 -13.68 9.22 1.82
C VAL A 94 -13.60 10.66 1.32
N ALA A 95 -13.30 11.62 2.18
CA ALA A 95 -13.22 13.04 1.82
C ALA A 95 -12.23 13.32 0.68
N ILE A 96 -11.09 12.63 0.67
CA ILE A 96 -10.06 12.79 -0.37
C ILE A 96 -10.21 11.82 -1.55
N PHE A 97 -11.25 10.98 -1.54
CA PHE A 97 -11.48 9.97 -2.57
C PHE A 97 -11.59 10.53 -4.01
N PRO A 98 -12.15 11.73 -4.24
CA PRO A 98 -12.12 12.35 -5.57
C PRO A 98 -10.72 12.40 -6.21
N VAL A 99 -9.67 12.58 -5.41
CA VAL A 99 -8.28 12.57 -5.88
C VAL A 99 -7.87 11.17 -6.37
N ASP A 100 -8.32 10.12 -5.69
CA ASP A 100 -8.11 8.72 -6.13
C ASP A 100 -8.84 8.43 -7.44
N THR A 101 -10.06 8.94 -7.61
CA THR A 101 -10.84 8.80 -8.83
C THR A 101 -10.18 9.48 -10.01
N VAL A 102 -9.78 10.75 -9.87
CA VAL A 102 -9.05 11.45 -10.93
C VAL A 102 -7.77 10.69 -11.30
N LYS A 103 -6.96 10.30 -10.31
CA LYS A 103 -5.72 9.53 -10.56
C LYS A 103 -6.00 8.23 -11.32
N THR A 104 -6.94 7.41 -10.83
CA THR A 104 -7.20 6.09 -11.39
C THR A 104 -7.79 6.21 -12.80
N THR A 105 -8.70 7.15 -13.02
CA THR A 105 -9.29 7.40 -14.35
C THR A 105 -8.23 7.88 -15.34
N LEU A 106 -7.32 8.77 -14.94
CA LEU A 106 -6.19 9.20 -15.80
C LEU A 106 -5.22 8.06 -16.12
N GLN A 107 -4.94 7.19 -15.15
CA GLN A 107 -4.08 6.02 -15.37
C GLN A 107 -4.71 5.04 -16.35
N VAL A 108 -6.02 4.79 -16.24
CA VAL A 108 -6.74 3.84 -17.10
C VAL A 108 -7.00 4.42 -18.49
N GLY A 109 -7.67 5.58 -18.58
CA GLY A 109 -8.21 6.10 -19.84
C GLY A 109 -7.27 7.01 -20.66
N GLY A 110 -6.04 7.25 -20.22
CA GLY A 110 -5.03 7.94 -21.02
C GLY A 110 -5.39 9.39 -21.36
N ALA A 111 -5.18 9.80 -22.61
CA ALA A 111 -5.35 11.20 -23.05
C ALA A 111 -6.80 11.71 -22.93
N GLY A 112 -7.79 10.85 -23.22
CA GLY A 112 -9.22 11.21 -23.16
C GLY A 112 -9.84 11.14 -21.76
N ALA A 113 -9.12 10.60 -20.78
CA ALA A 113 -9.65 10.32 -19.44
C ALA A 113 -10.19 11.55 -18.71
N ALA A 114 -9.48 12.68 -18.78
CA ALA A 114 -9.90 13.90 -18.09
C ALA A 114 -11.25 14.42 -18.64
N HIS A 115 -11.39 14.41 -19.97
CA HIS A 115 -12.63 14.83 -20.63
C HIS A 115 -13.76 13.83 -20.37
N ALA A 116 -13.49 12.53 -20.41
CA ALA A 116 -14.47 11.50 -20.06
C ALA A 116 -14.98 11.65 -18.62
N LEU A 117 -14.08 11.89 -17.66
CA LEU A 117 -14.45 12.14 -16.26
C LEU A 117 -15.25 13.44 -16.10
N ALA A 118 -14.86 14.52 -16.77
CA ALA A 118 -15.59 15.78 -16.75
C ALA A 118 -17.02 15.62 -17.28
N ARG A 119 -17.20 14.88 -18.39
CA ARG A 119 -18.54 14.56 -18.92
C ARG A 119 -19.36 13.72 -17.94
N LYS A 120 -18.76 12.72 -17.30
CA LYS A 120 -19.43 11.91 -16.27
C LYS A 120 -19.92 12.76 -15.10
N VAL A 121 -19.06 13.66 -14.60
CA VAL A 121 -19.41 14.58 -13.51
C VAL A 121 -20.48 15.58 -13.95
N ALA A 122 -20.42 16.08 -15.18
CA ALA A 122 -21.44 16.98 -15.73
C ALA A 122 -22.81 16.29 -15.84
N ALA A 123 -22.84 15.01 -16.23
CA ALA A 123 -24.07 14.25 -16.41
C ALA A 123 -24.67 13.73 -15.09
N ALA A 124 -23.84 13.24 -14.16
CA ALA A 124 -24.29 12.55 -12.95
C ALA A 124 -24.09 13.37 -11.66
N GLY A 125 -23.48 14.55 -11.75
CA GLY A 125 -23.16 15.42 -10.63
C GLY A 125 -21.81 15.10 -9.97
N PRO A 126 -21.39 15.92 -8.99
CA PRO A 126 -20.08 15.84 -8.34
C PRO A 126 -19.86 14.53 -7.56
N LEU A 127 -20.93 13.87 -7.12
CA LEU A 127 -20.85 12.59 -6.41
C LEU A 127 -20.27 11.47 -7.27
N ALA A 128 -20.26 11.61 -8.61
CA ALA A 128 -19.59 10.66 -9.50
C ALA A 128 -18.08 10.53 -9.24
N LEU A 129 -17.45 11.53 -8.60
CA LEU A 129 -16.05 11.45 -8.16
C LEU A 129 -15.85 10.45 -7.01
N PHE A 130 -16.91 9.99 -6.36
CA PHE A 130 -16.89 8.99 -5.30
C PHE A 130 -17.15 7.56 -5.81
N ASP A 131 -17.34 7.37 -7.12
CA ASP A 131 -17.49 6.05 -7.72
C ASP A 131 -16.27 5.18 -7.41
N GLY A 132 -16.51 4.01 -6.81
CA GLY A 132 -15.42 3.15 -6.35
C GLY A 132 -15.08 3.30 -4.86
N CYS A 133 -15.58 4.32 -4.16
CA CYS A 133 -15.23 4.59 -2.75
C CYS A 133 -15.56 3.44 -1.81
N VAL A 134 -16.79 2.91 -1.89
CA VAL A 134 -17.21 1.75 -1.07
C VAL A 134 -16.36 0.53 -1.37
N GLY A 135 -16.14 0.22 -2.65
CA GLY A 135 -15.27 -0.87 -3.08
C GLY A 135 -13.83 -0.70 -2.60
N ALA A 136 -13.31 0.52 -2.54
CA ALA A 136 -11.97 0.80 -2.02
C ALA A 136 -11.89 0.57 -0.50
N ALA A 137 -12.92 0.98 0.25
CA ALA A 137 -13.04 0.72 1.68
C ALA A 137 -13.14 -0.79 1.96
N LEU A 138 -14.01 -1.50 1.24
CA LEU A 138 -14.17 -2.96 1.36
C LEU A 138 -12.89 -3.70 0.99
N ALA A 139 -12.21 -3.32 -0.09
CA ALA A 139 -10.94 -3.92 -0.48
C ALA A 139 -9.83 -3.68 0.55
N THR A 140 -9.88 -2.54 1.25
CA THR A 140 -8.95 -2.25 2.35
C THR A 140 -9.26 -3.15 3.54
N LEU A 141 -10.52 -3.27 3.94
CA LEU A 141 -10.95 -4.14 5.04
C LEU A 141 -10.60 -5.62 4.77
N ALA A 142 -10.96 -6.12 3.59
CA ALA A 142 -10.73 -7.49 3.16
C ALA A 142 -9.24 -7.83 2.97
N GLY A 143 -8.39 -6.82 2.78
CA GLY A 143 -6.94 -6.99 2.76
C GLY A 143 -6.30 -6.87 4.14
N HIS A 144 -6.85 -6.02 5.01
CA HIS A 144 -6.25 -5.66 6.30
C HIS A 144 -6.21 -6.83 7.28
N TYR A 145 -7.36 -7.45 7.57
CA TYR A 145 -7.40 -8.55 8.55
C TYR A 145 -6.58 -9.77 8.11
N PRO A 146 -6.64 -10.25 6.85
CA PRO A 146 -5.80 -11.34 6.41
C PRO A 146 -4.31 -11.03 6.48
N TRP A 147 -3.92 -9.77 6.22
CA TRP A 147 -2.53 -9.34 6.38
C TRP A 147 -2.05 -9.51 7.84
N PHE A 148 -2.82 -9.01 8.82
CA PHE A 148 -2.44 -9.09 10.23
C PHE A 148 -2.48 -10.52 10.76
N ALA A 149 -3.47 -11.32 10.35
CA ALA A 149 -3.53 -12.74 10.68
C ALA A 149 -2.30 -13.48 10.16
N ALA A 150 -1.93 -13.30 8.89
CA ALA A 150 -0.73 -13.88 8.31
C ALA A 150 0.53 -13.40 9.04
N ASN A 151 0.62 -12.11 9.36
CA ASN A 151 1.76 -11.55 10.07
C ASN A 151 1.93 -12.19 11.46
N ASN A 152 0.86 -12.29 12.23
CA ASN A 152 0.90 -12.87 13.57
C ASN A 152 1.29 -14.36 13.54
N VAL A 153 0.75 -15.12 12.59
CA VAL A 153 1.10 -16.54 12.41
C VAL A 153 2.56 -16.69 12.00
N LEU A 154 3.02 -15.93 11.00
CA LEU A 154 4.39 -16.03 10.49
C LEU A 154 5.42 -15.53 11.50
N GLU A 155 5.13 -14.46 12.24
CA GLU A 155 6.02 -13.99 13.31
C GLU A 155 6.16 -15.04 14.43
N ALA A 156 5.08 -15.74 14.78
CA ALA A 156 5.11 -16.79 15.80
C ALA A 156 5.78 -18.10 15.33
N ARG A 157 5.79 -18.38 14.03
CA ARG A 157 6.23 -19.68 13.48
C ARG A 157 7.58 -19.64 12.76
N VAL A 158 7.93 -18.52 12.14
CA VAL A 158 9.21 -18.37 11.44
C VAL A 158 10.28 -18.03 12.50
N PRO A 159 11.29 -18.90 12.71
CA PRO A 159 12.31 -18.66 13.73
C PRO A 159 13.10 -17.39 13.44
N ASP A 160 13.66 -16.76 14.47
CA ASP A 160 14.61 -15.66 14.25
C ASP A 160 15.88 -16.21 13.57
N TRP A 161 16.41 -15.44 12.61
CA TRP A 161 17.58 -15.83 11.82
C TRP A 161 18.85 -15.12 12.29
N GLY A 162 18.78 -14.52 13.48
CA GLY A 162 19.85 -13.75 14.10
C GLY A 162 20.05 -12.36 13.49
N PRO A 163 20.88 -11.51 14.12
CA PRO A 163 20.97 -10.08 13.83
C PRO A 163 21.32 -9.75 12.37
N ARG A 164 22.11 -10.61 11.72
CA ARG A 164 22.55 -10.44 10.32
C ARG A 164 21.43 -10.69 9.31
N ARG A 165 20.40 -11.45 9.66
CA ARG A 165 19.32 -11.88 8.75
C ARG A 165 17.92 -11.47 9.20
N THR A 166 17.77 -10.81 10.34
CA THR A 166 16.49 -10.25 10.83
C THR A 166 15.77 -9.43 9.77
N HIS A 167 16.47 -8.59 9.00
CA HIS A 167 15.84 -7.80 7.94
C HIS A 167 15.31 -8.65 6.78
N ALA A 168 16.03 -9.71 6.41
CA ALA A 168 15.58 -10.65 5.38
C ALA A 168 14.34 -11.42 5.83
N ARG A 169 14.33 -11.89 7.09
CA ARG A 169 13.15 -12.52 7.71
C ARG A 169 11.93 -11.62 7.66
N ARG A 170 12.06 -10.37 8.15
CA ARG A 170 10.95 -9.38 8.15
C ARG A 170 10.47 -9.05 6.75
N ALA A 171 11.38 -8.95 5.78
CA ALA A 171 11.02 -8.69 4.38
C ALA A 171 10.22 -9.85 3.77
N LEU A 172 10.61 -11.10 4.02
CA LEU A 172 9.90 -12.28 3.53
C LEU A 172 8.52 -12.43 4.17
N ILE A 173 8.43 -12.24 5.49
CA ILE A 173 7.13 -12.21 6.20
C ILE A 173 6.25 -11.11 5.61
N GLY A 174 6.75 -9.88 5.50
CA GLY A 174 6.00 -8.75 4.95
C GLY A 174 5.53 -8.98 3.51
N PHE A 175 6.35 -9.62 2.67
CA PHE A 175 5.97 -10.01 1.32
C PHE A 175 4.86 -11.06 1.30
N ALA A 176 4.97 -12.11 2.13
CA ALA A 176 3.95 -13.15 2.26
C ALA A 176 2.61 -12.56 2.75
N CYS A 177 2.63 -11.70 3.77
CA CYS A 177 1.44 -10.99 4.26
C CYS A 177 0.81 -10.13 3.17
N SER A 178 1.63 -9.43 2.38
CA SER A 178 1.16 -8.62 1.24
C SER A 178 0.53 -9.48 0.16
N ALA A 179 1.10 -10.66 -0.14
CA ALA A 179 0.55 -11.60 -1.11
C ALA A 179 -0.82 -12.15 -0.68
N VAL A 180 -0.96 -12.53 0.60
CA VAL A 180 -2.25 -12.95 1.18
C VAL A 180 -3.28 -11.82 1.06
N SER A 181 -2.93 -10.63 1.53
CA SER A 181 -3.81 -9.44 1.49
C SER A 181 -4.27 -9.07 0.07
N ASP A 182 -3.34 -9.13 -0.89
CA ASP A 182 -3.64 -8.80 -2.27
C ASP A 182 -4.53 -9.84 -2.91
N THR A 183 -4.28 -11.12 -2.64
CA THR A 183 -5.10 -12.23 -3.16
C THR A 183 -6.52 -12.18 -2.62
N THR A 184 -6.71 -11.95 -1.31
CA THR A 184 -8.05 -11.90 -0.70
C THR A 184 -8.85 -10.66 -1.11
N SER A 185 -8.19 -9.55 -1.43
CA SER A 185 -8.86 -8.30 -1.79
C SER A 185 -8.98 -8.05 -3.30
N ASN A 186 -8.38 -8.89 -4.15
CA ASN A 186 -8.21 -8.55 -5.57
C ASN A 186 -9.53 -8.39 -6.32
N SER A 187 -10.49 -9.29 -6.13
CA SER A 187 -11.79 -9.23 -6.81
C SER A 187 -12.54 -7.93 -6.53
N ILE A 188 -12.52 -7.48 -5.26
CA ILE A 188 -13.12 -6.21 -4.87
C ILE A 188 -12.41 -5.05 -5.56
N ARG A 189 -11.08 -5.12 -5.70
CA ARG A 189 -10.29 -4.10 -6.40
C ARG A 189 -10.58 -4.06 -7.90
N VAL A 190 -10.76 -5.21 -8.54
CA VAL A 190 -11.17 -5.30 -9.95
C VAL A 190 -12.51 -4.59 -10.15
N VAL A 191 -13.52 -4.91 -9.35
CA VAL A 191 -14.83 -4.26 -9.45
C VAL A 191 -14.74 -2.77 -9.10
N LYS A 192 -13.96 -2.39 -8.07
CA LYS A 192 -13.71 -0.98 -7.71
C LYS A 192 -13.16 -0.19 -8.88
N VAL A 193 -12.10 -0.69 -9.53
CA VAL A 193 -11.46 0.01 -10.66
C VAL A 193 -12.42 0.09 -11.83
N TYR A 194 -13.18 -0.98 -12.11
CA TYR A 194 -14.17 -1.00 -13.17
C TYR A 194 -15.27 0.06 -12.95
N VAL A 195 -15.87 0.13 -11.76
CA VAL A 195 -16.87 1.15 -11.39
C VAL A 195 -16.28 2.57 -11.48
N GLN A 196 -15.11 2.77 -10.89
CA GLN A 196 -14.49 4.09 -10.78
C GLN A 196 -14.11 4.68 -12.15
N THR A 197 -13.72 3.84 -13.09
CA THR A 197 -13.25 4.26 -14.42
C THR A 197 -14.30 4.10 -15.52
N ALA A 198 -15.50 3.61 -15.19
CA ALA A 198 -16.61 3.54 -16.12
C ALA A 198 -17.00 4.95 -16.61
N PRO A 199 -17.29 5.13 -17.92
CA PRO A 199 -17.64 6.42 -18.51
C PRO A 199 -18.97 6.96 -17.96
N GLU A 200 -19.83 6.09 -17.48
CA GLU A 200 -21.14 6.39 -16.90
C GLU A 200 -21.22 5.80 -15.49
N PRO A 201 -22.09 6.34 -14.60
CA PRO A 201 -22.33 5.76 -13.29
C PRO A 201 -22.75 4.29 -13.40
N LEU A 202 -22.12 3.43 -12.61
CA LEU A 202 -22.34 1.98 -12.67
C LEU A 202 -22.42 1.41 -11.26
N SER A 203 -23.45 0.61 -11.00
CA SER A 203 -23.58 -0.08 -9.72
C SER A 203 -22.55 -1.21 -9.60
N TYR A 204 -22.15 -1.55 -8.37
CA TYR A 204 -21.22 -2.67 -8.13
C TYR A 204 -21.75 -4.00 -8.65
N GLY A 205 -23.05 -4.27 -8.52
CA GLY A 205 -23.68 -5.48 -9.03
C GLY A 205 -23.61 -5.58 -10.56
N ALA A 206 -23.91 -4.48 -11.26
CA ALA A 206 -23.78 -4.42 -12.72
C ALA A 206 -22.33 -4.54 -13.18
N ALA A 207 -21.40 -3.88 -12.49
CA ALA A 207 -19.97 -4.02 -12.76
C ALA A 207 -19.48 -5.46 -12.56
N LEU A 208 -19.88 -6.12 -11.46
CA LEU A 208 -19.56 -7.51 -11.21
C LEU A 208 -20.11 -8.42 -12.32
N ALA A 209 -21.38 -8.25 -12.69
CA ALA A 209 -22.00 -9.03 -13.76
C ALA A 209 -21.27 -8.85 -15.10
N ARG A 210 -20.92 -7.62 -15.48
CA ARG A 210 -20.14 -7.33 -16.70
C ARG A 210 -18.75 -7.96 -16.64
N VAL A 211 -18.02 -7.80 -15.54
CA VAL A 211 -16.69 -8.40 -15.37
C VAL A 211 -16.74 -9.91 -15.50
N VAL A 212 -17.72 -10.57 -14.86
CA VAL A 212 -17.87 -12.03 -14.96
C VAL A 212 -18.30 -12.47 -16.36
N ALA A 213 -19.17 -11.71 -17.03
CA ALA A 213 -19.58 -12.00 -18.41
C ALA A 213 -18.39 -11.87 -19.39
N ASP A 214 -17.59 -10.81 -19.27
CA ASP A 214 -16.51 -10.49 -20.20
C ASP A 214 -15.30 -11.42 -20.05
N ARG A 215 -14.97 -11.84 -18.82
CA ARG A 215 -13.70 -12.53 -18.50
C ARG A 215 -13.80 -13.63 -17.43
N GLY A 216 -15.02 -14.02 -17.06
CA GLY A 216 -15.27 -15.09 -16.10
C GLY A 216 -14.80 -14.79 -14.67
N VAL A 217 -14.98 -15.78 -13.80
CA VAL A 217 -14.56 -15.70 -12.40
C VAL A 217 -13.04 -15.60 -12.27
N TRP A 218 -12.28 -16.21 -13.19
CA TRP A 218 -10.82 -16.07 -13.24
C TRP A 218 -10.38 -14.63 -13.50
N GLY A 219 -11.02 -13.95 -14.45
CA GLY A 219 -10.77 -12.53 -14.70
C GLY A 219 -11.12 -11.66 -13.49
N LEU A 220 -12.23 -11.93 -12.82
CA LEU A 220 -12.60 -11.24 -11.59
C LEU A 220 -11.55 -11.42 -10.48
N LEU A 221 -11.08 -12.65 -10.24
CA LEU A 221 -10.19 -12.97 -9.13
C LEU A 221 -8.75 -12.53 -9.37
N PHE A 222 -8.24 -12.60 -10.60
CA PHE A 222 -6.79 -12.53 -10.84
C PHE A 222 -6.34 -11.39 -11.77
N SER A 223 -7.25 -10.59 -12.35
CA SER A 223 -6.86 -9.44 -13.19
C SER A 223 -5.91 -8.50 -12.44
N GLY A 224 -4.74 -8.26 -13.02
CA GLY A 224 -3.71 -7.38 -12.45
C GLY A 224 -2.98 -7.91 -11.21
N LEU A 225 -3.38 -9.06 -10.63
CA LEU A 225 -2.78 -9.58 -9.39
C LEU A 225 -1.28 -9.91 -9.55
N PRO A 226 -0.83 -10.62 -10.61
CA PRO A 226 0.60 -10.92 -10.75
C PRO A 226 1.47 -9.66 -10.84
N ALA A 227 1.02 -8.66 -11.59
CA ALA A 227 1.71 -7.37 -11.71
C ALA A 227 1.75 -6.62 -10.37
N LYS A 228 0.69 -6.76 -9.55
CA LYS A 228 0.62 -6.19 -8.20
C LYS A 228 1.59 -6.85 -7.23
N LEU A 229 1.68 -8.19 -7.24
CA LEU A 229 2.64 -8.94 -6.43
C LEU A 229 4.08 -8.56 -6.82
N LEU A 230 4.36 -8.48 -8.12
CA LEU A 230 5.64 -7.98 -8.63
C LEU A 230 5.92 -6.55 -8.15
N CYS A 231 4.92 -5.66 -8.22
CA CYS A 231 5.06 -4.28 -7.78
C CYS A 231 5.43 -4.16 -6.31
N ASN A 232 4.81 -4.97 -5.46
CA ASN A 232 5.11 -4.97 -4.03
C ASN A 232 6.51 -5.55 -3.77
N GLY A 233 6.89 -6.63 -4.46
CA GLY A 233 8.24 -7.21 -4.37
C GLY A 233 9.32 -6.20 -4.75
N VAL A 234 9.19 -5.57 -5.92
CA VAL A 234 10.12 -4.54 -6.41
C VAL A 234 10.12 -3.34 -5.46
N SER A 235 8.96 -2.88 -5.00
CA SER A 235 8.89 -1.76 -4.06
C SER A 235 9.64 -2.02 -2.76
N SER A 236 9.57 -3.24 -2.23
CA SER A 236 10.27 -3.61 -1.01
C SER A 236 11.79 -3.60 -1.20
N VAL A 237 12.28 -4.10 -2.33
CA VAL A 237 13.71 -4.09 -2.68
C VAL A 237 14.21 -2.65 -2.88
N VAL A 238 13.51 -1.86 -3.70
CA VAL A 238 13.88 -0.46 -3.99
C VAL A 238 13.93 0.37 -2.71
N PHE A 239 12.93 0.23 -1.83
CA PHE A 239 12.93 0.94 -0.55
C PHE A 239 14.14 0.53 0.31
N SER A 240 14.41 -0.77 0.44
CA SER A 240 15.50 -1.28 1.27
C SER A 240 16.88 -0.79 0.79
N VAL A 241 17.15 -0.84 -0.52
CA VAL A 241 18.44 -0.43 -1.10
C VAL A 241 18.64 1.08 -1.00
N ILE A 242 17.62 1.87 -1.37
CA ILE A 242 17.72 3.33 -1.34
C ILE A 242 17.87 3.81 0.11
N TRP A 243 17.07 3.27 1.02
CA TRP A 243 17.11 3.64 2.43
C TRP A 243 18.46 3.35 3.06
N LYS A 244 19.02 2.15 2.83
CA LYS A 244 20.34 1.77 3.34
C LYS A 244 21.43 2.70 2.79
N THR A 245 21.44 2.94 1.48
CA THR A 245 22.41 3.87 0.85
C THR A 245 22.32 5.28 1.44
N LEU A 246 21.11 5.78 1.70
CA LEU A 246 20.92 7.11 2.32
C LEU A 246 21.39 7.13 3.78
N MET A 247 21.11 6.09 4.56
CA MET A 247 21.59 5.96 5.94
C MET A 247 23.11 5.90 6.00
N ASP A 248 23.74 5.11 5.14
CA ASP A 248 25.19 4.96 5.09
C ASP A 248 25.86 6.29 4.71
N ARG A 249 25.30 7.04 3.74
CA ARG A 249 25.75 8.40 3.42
C ARG A 249 25.58 9.39 4.57
N ARG A 250 24.47 9.34 5.31
CA ARG A 250 24.26 10.21 6.49
C ARG A 250 25.24 9.89 7.62
N ARG A 251 25.57 8.61 7.82
CA ARG A 251 26.56 8.17 8.81
C ARG A 251 27.99 8.56 8.41
N ALA A 252 28.29 8.55 7.11
CA ALA A 252 29.57 8.98 6.56
C ALA A 252 29.72 10.52 6.45
N ALA A 253 28.64 11.29 6.68
CA ALA A 253 28.70 12.75 6.63
C ALA A 253 29.49 13.30 7.85
N PRO A 254 30.43 14.25 7.65
CA PRO A 254 31.16 14.89 8.75
C PRO A 254 30.18 15.56 9.73
N GLY A 255 30.27 15.24 11.02
CA GLY A 255 29.43 15.83 12.07
C GLY A 255 28.19 15.01 12.47
N SER A 256 27.98 13.79 11.95
CA SER A 256 26.95 12.90 12.52
C SER A 256 27.37 12.46 13.93
N PRO A 257 26.46 12.45 14.93
CA PRO A 257 26.79 12.01 16.27
C PRO A 257 27.24 10.55 16.20
N ARG A 258 28.54 10.31 16.40
CA ARG A 258 29.06 8.97 16.65
C ARG A 258 28.31 8.45 17.85
N LYS A 259 27.61 7.32 17.67
CA LYS A 259 27.07 6.55 18.78
C LYS A 259 28.24 6.38 19.76
N ARG A 260 28.11 6.88 20.99
CA ARG A 260 29.03 6.47 22.05
C ARG A 260 28.86 4.95 22.12
N ASP A 261 29.93 4.24 21.80
CA ASP A 261 30.05 2.85 22.23
C ASP A 261 30.12 2.94 23.76
N ASP A 262 28.97 2.80 24.40
CA ASP A 262 28.96 2.40 25.80
C ASP A 262 29.56 1.00 25.79
N GLY A 263 30.80 0.93 26.26
CA GLY A 263 31.66 -0.24 26.17
C GLY A 263 30.94 -1.50 26.65
N ASP A 264 30.77 -2.43 25.72
CA ASP A 264 30.69 -3.84 26.04
C ASP A 264 32.06 -4.20 26.62
N GLY A 265 32.12 -4.26 27.95
CA GLY A 265 33.30 -4.64 28.70
C GLY A 265 33.61 -6.12 28.45
N GLY A 266 34.34 -6.39 27.37
CA GLY A 266 35.10 -7.61 27.22
C GLY A 266 36.25 -7.58 28.22
N ASN A 267 36.03 -8.17 29.39
CA ASN A 267 37.09 -8.56 30.30
C ASN A 267 37.31 -10.07 30.13
N ASP A 268 38.00 -10.44 29.06
CA ASP A 268 38.70 -11.72 28.98
C ASP A 268 40.05 -11.51 29.67
N ASP A 269 40.07 -11.68 30.99
CA ASP A 269 41.30 -11.91 31.75
C ASP A 269 41.31 -13.37 32.21
N ASP A 270 42.29 -14.11 31.71
CA ASP A 270 42.73 -15.40 32.21
C ASP A 270 43.17 -15.28 33.69
N ASP A 271 42.54 -16.01 34.61
CA ASP A 271 43.25 -16.73 35.70
C ASP A 271 42.36 -17.84 36.31
N PRO A 272 42.90 -19.04 36.65
CA PRO A 272 42.13 -20.19 37.07
C PRO A 272 42.21 -20.40 38.57
N GLU A 273 41.23 -19.94 39.36
CA GLU A 273 41.02 -20.45 40.73
C GLU A 273 39.73 -19.89 41.33
N ALA A 274 38.69 -20.73 41.45
CA ALA A 274 37.63 -20.67 42.48
C ALA A 274 36.48 -21.63 42.15
N GLY A 275 36.80 -22.91 41.95
CA GLY A 275 35.83 -23.97 42.14
C GLY A 275 35.93 -24.43 43.58
N LEU A 276 35.10 -23.88 44.49
CA LEU A 276 34.71 -24.49 45.77
C LEU A 276 33.78 -23.55 46.56
N LEU A 277 32.70 -24.14 47.10
CA LEU A 277 31.72 -23.59 48.06
C LEU A 277 30.59 -22.75 47.44
N SER A 278 29.30 -23.03 47.66
CA SER A 278 28.63 -24.10 48.38
C SER A 278 27.15 -24.08 47.99
N ARG A 279 26.52 -25.26 48.02
CA ARG A 279 25.08 -25.42 48.05
C ARG A 279 24.49 -24.72 49.29
N ALA A 280 23.35 -24.07 49.07
CA ALA A 280 22.20 -24.08 49.97
C ALA A 280 20.95 -23.85 49.10
#